data_AF-A0A0E0HRN8-F1
#
_entry.id   AF-A0A0E0HRN8-F1
#
_cell.length_a   1.000
_cell.length_b   1.000
_cell.length_c   1.000
_cell.angle_alpha   90.00
_cell.angle_beta   90.00
_cell.angle_gamma   90.00
#
_symmetry.space_group_name_H-M   'P 1'
#
loop_
_entity.id
_entity.type
_entity.pdbx_description
1 polymer ?
#
loop_
_entity_poly.entity_id
_entity_poly.type
_entity_poly.pdbx_seq_one_letter_code
_entity_poly.pdbx_strand_id
1 'polypeptide(L)'
;MVSSLQALSTMVPGLSYIHVGPVLRLRSPAAEVLGPTHILHSCYATKPDLAAYAAHPAHVLPNALDTTAVDWVNTAPVPSPVTPGSAVRLSLAKLKEGVEAHQLAEKLAAATAAAGEAKGAKVSFGENFSPARAKGYQFGMVAMFDSVEGLDEVDGEGRWRRPRR
;
A
#
# COMPACT_ATOMS: atom_id res chain seq x y z
N MET A 1 -6.46 19.69 7.49
CA MET A 1 -6.10 18.31 7.90
C MET A 1 -5.07 17.69 6.96
N VAL A 2 -5.31 17.57 5.65
CA VAL A 2 -4.34 16.97 4.70
C VAL A 2 -3.01 17.73 4.64
N SER A 3 -3.03 19.08 4.62
CA SER A 3 -1.81 19.91 4.61
C SER A 3 -0.96 19.76 5.88
N SER A 4 -1.61 19.63 7.04
CA SER A 4 -0.95 19.40 8.33
C SER A 4 -0.26 18.03 8.38
N LEU A 5 -0.84 17.04 7.71
CA LEU A 5 -0.28 15.69 7.63
C LEU A 5 0.91 15.64 6.67
N GLN A 6 0.84 16.31 5.52
CA GLN A 6 1.98 16.43 4.59
C GLN A 6 3.17 17.17 5.21
N ALA A 7 2.93 18.16 6.08
CA ALA A 7 3.97 18.85 6.82
C ALA A 7 4.79 17.92 7.75
N LEU A 8 4.29 16.74 8.11
CA LEU A 8 5.07 15.78 8.91
C LEU A 8 6.35 15.34 8.20
N SER A 9 6.35 15.28 6.86
CA SER A 9 7.54 14.89 6.08
C SER A 9 8.70 15.88 6.23
N THR A 10 8.43 17.14 6.57
CA THR A 10 9.47 18.14 6.83
C THR A 10 9.83 18.25 8.31
N MET A 11 8.92 17.84 9.21
CA MET A 11 9.11 17.93 10.66
C MET A 11 9.73 16.68 11.29
N VAL A 12 9.53 15.50 10.70
CA VAL A 12 10.00 14.23 11.24
C VAL A 12 11.18 13.73 10.41
N PRO A 13 12.41 13.74 10.96
CA PRO A 13 13.57 13.17 10.28
C PRO A 13 13.32 11.71 9.88
N GLY A 14 13.73 11.34 8.67
CA GLY A 14 13.61 9.96 8.16
C GLY A 14 12.25 9.61 7.54
N LEU A 15 11.21 10.44 7.69
CA LEU A 15 9.95 10.33 6.94
C LEU A 15 10.13 10.95 5.55
N SER A 16 10.18 10.11 4.51
CA SER A 16 10.40 10.57 3.13
C SER A 16 9.15 11.21 2.52
N TYR A 17 7.99 10.59 2.72
CA TYR A 17 6.71 11.17 2.31
C TYR A 17 5.55 10.54 3.08
N ILE A 18 4.41 11.23 3.03
CA ILE A 18 3.17 10.78 3.63
C ILE A 18 1.97 11.29 2.82
N HIS A 19 1.07 10.38 2.47
CA HIS A 19 -0.14 10.67 1.69
C HIS A 19 -1.35 10.01 2.32
N VAL A 20 -2.47 10.74 2.33
CA VAL A 20 -3.78 10.19 2.66
C VAL A 20 -4.69 10.38 1.47
N GLY A 21 -5.38 9.31 1.07
CA GLY A 21 -6.37 9.34 0.00
C GLY A 21 -7.61 8.53 0.37
N PRO A 22 -8.80 8.90 -0.16
CA PRO A 22 -9.99 8.09 -0.02
C PRO A 22 -9.88 6.81 -0.86
N VAL A 23 -10.53 5.74 -0.41
CA VAL A 23 -10.66 4.51 -1.19
C VAL A 23 -11.78 4.67 -2.20
N LEU A 24 -11.43 4.68 -3.49
CA LEU A 24 -12.40 4.89 -4.57
C LEU A 24 -13.18 3.62 -4.93
N ARG A 25 -12.54 2.45 -4.83
CA ARG A 25 -13.13 1.16 -5.19
C ARG A 25 -12.59 0.04 -4.29
N LEU A 26 -13.49 -0.79 -3.79
CA LEU A 26 -13.18 -2.02 -3.06
C LEU A 26 -13.40 -3.21 -4.01
N ARG A 27 -12.51 -4.20 -3.97
CA ARG A 27 -12.47 -5.30 -4.96
C ARG A 27 -12.55 -6.70 -4.35
N SER A 28 -12.87 -6.80 -3.07
CA SER A 28 -13.08 -8.09 -2.42
C SER A 28 -14.30 -8.04 -1.51
N PRO A 29 -15.04 -9.14 -1.36
CA PRO A 29 -16.17 -9.19 -0.43
C PRO A 29 -15.77 -8.85 1.01
N ALA A 30 -14.55 -9.26 1.42
CA ALA A 30 -14.02 -8.91 2.74
C ALA A 30 -13.82 -7.39 2.89
N ALA A 31 -13.38 -6.71 1.83
CA ALA A 31 -13.20 -5.28 1.81
C ALA A 31 -14.54 -4.53 1.66
N GLU A 32 -15.57 -5.08 1.02
CA GLU A 32 -16.87 -4.42 0.92
C GLU A 32 -17.63 -4.36 2.26
N VAL A 33 -17.44 -5.34 3.14
CA VAL A 33 -18.16 -5.42 4.43
C VAL A 33 -17.53 -4.55 5.52
N LEU A 34 -16.20 -4.47 5.57
CA LEU A 34 -15.44 -3.75 6.62
C LEU A 34 -14.24 -2.97 6.08
N GLY A 35 -14.32 -2.52 4.83
CA GLY A 35 -13.21 -1.90 4.13
C GLY A 35 -12.78 -0.57 4.72
N PRO A 36 -11.50 -0.20 4.56
CA PRO A 36 -11.05 1.13 4.93
C PRO A 36 -11.72 2.17 4.03
N THR A 37 -12.09 3.32 4.63
CA THR A 37 -12.58 4.48 3.87
C THR A 37 -11.43 5.32 3.31
N HIS A 38 -10.27 5.28 3.96
CA HIS A 38 -9.07 6.03 3.62
C HIS A 38 -7.83 5.16 3.74
N ILE A 39 -6.82 5.45 2.92
CA ILE A 39 -5.49 4.84 3.00
C ILE A 39 -4.49 5.93 3.40
N LEU A 40 -3.71 5.64 4.43
CA LEU A 40 -2.49 6.36 4.75
C LEU A 40 -1.32 5.58 4.18
N HIS A 41 -0.57 6.18 3.25
CA HIS A 41 0.64 5.62 2.68
C HIS A 41 1.83 6.48 3.09
N SER A 42 2.85 5.86 3.67
CA SER A 42 4.02 6.55 4.22
C SER A 42 5.28 5.78 3.88
N CYS A 43 6.37 6.48 3.61
CA CYS A 43 7.66 5.87 3.32
C CYS A 43 8.73 6.46 4.23
N TYR A 44 9.59 5.58 4.76
CA TYR A 44 10.64 5.90 5.72
C TYR A 44 11.97 5.39 5.18
N ALA A 45 13.07 6.06 5.54
CA ALA A 45 14.39 5.62 5.10
C ALA A 45 14.80 4.29 5.76
N THR A 46 14.44 4.08 7.04
CA THR A 46 14.79 2.88 7.79
C THR A 46 13.66 2.44 8.75
N LYS A 47 13.74 1.21 9.29
CA LYS A 47 12.83 0.73 10.34
C LYS A 47 12.89 1.57 11.63
N PRO A 48 14.07 1.99 12.12
CA PRO A 48 14.15 2.96 13.22
C PRO A 48 13.40 4.27 12.95
N ASP A 49 13.42 4.78 11.71
CA ASP A 49 12.70 6.02 11.37
C ASP A 49 11.18 5.86 11.47
N LEU A 50 10.64 4.68 11.12
CA LEU A 50 9.23 4.35 11.37
C LEU A 50 8.90 4.38 12.87
N ALA A 51 9.77 3.82 13.71
CA ALA A 51 9.57 3.82 15.16
C ALA A 51 9.64 5.25 15.74
N ALA A 52 10.59 6.06 15.26
CA ALA A 52 10.71 7.47 15.64
C ALA A 52 9.46 8.27 15.22
N TYR A 53 8.95 8.06 14.01
CA TYR A 53 7.70 8.66 13.56
C TYR A 53 6.51 8.26 14.42
N ALA A 54 6.36 6.96 14.73
CA ALA A 54 5.24 6.46 15.50
C ALA A 54 5.17 7.06 16.92
N ALA A 55 6.32 7.37 17.51
CA ALA A 55 6.45 8.02 18.82
C ALA A 55 6.47 9.55 18.76
N HIS A 56 6.46 10.15 17.57
CA HIS A 56 6.61 11.60 17.42
C HIS A 56 5.36 12.35 17.93
N PRO A 57 5.48 13.43 18.72
CA PRO A 57 4.32 14.11 19.31
C PRO A 57 3.37 14.75 18.28
N ALA A 58 3.87 15.06 17.08
CA ALA A 58 3.04 15.54 15.97
C ALA A 58 2.29 14.42 15.23
N HIS A 59 2.65 13.15 15.46
CA HIS A 59 1.92 12.01 14.93
C HIS A 59 0.65 11.81 15.75
N VAL A 60 -0.43 12.45 15.30
CA VAL A 60 -1.75 12.32 15.92
C VAL A 60 -2.59 11.38 15.06
N LEU A 61 -2.65 10.11 15.46
CA LEU A 61 -3.69 9.21 14.97
C LEU A 61 -5.00 9.59 15.65
N PRO A 62 -6.09 9.84 14.90
CA PRO A 62 -7.39 9.98 15.51
C PRO A 62 -7.73 8.69 16.27
N ASN A 63 -7.86 8.76 17.59
CA ASN A 63 -8.22 7.63 18.47
C ASN A 63 -9.54 6.94 18.09
N ALA A 64 -10.34 7.57 17.21
CA ALA A 64 -11.63 7.06 16.73
C ALA A 64 -11.54 6.22 15.44
N LEU A 65 -10.35 6.06 14.83
CA LEU A 65 -10.21 5.32 13.59
C LEU A 65 -9.86 3.85 13.84
N ASP A 66 -10.68 2.97 13.27
CA ASP A 66 -10.37 1.55 13.14
C ASP A 66 -9.23 1.36 12.13
N THR A 67 -7.99 1.38 12.62
CA THR A 67 -6.78 1.41 11.81
C THR A 67 -6.26 0.00 11.54
N THR A 68 -5.90 -0.26 10.30
CA THR A 68 -5.14 -1.46 9.90
C THR A 68 -3.82 -1.00 9.30
N ALA A 69 -2.70 -1.46 9.86
CA ALA A 69 -1.37 -1.13 9.39
C ALA A 69 -0.68 -2.37 8.83
N VAL A 70 -0.06 -2.21 7.68
CA VAL A 70 0.76 -3.23 7.03
C VAL A 70 2.04 -2.53 6.64
N ASP A 71 3.14 -2.89 7.29
CA ASP A 71 4.44 -2.23 7.15
C ASP A 71 5.43 -3.25 6.57
N TRP A 72 6.10 -2.91 5.47
CA TRP A 72 7.11 -3.77 4.84
C TRP A 72 8.34 -2.97 4.44
N VAL A 73 9.47 -3.68 4.30
CA VAL A 73 10.69 -3.09 3.73
C VAL A 73 10.49 -3.06 2.23
N ASN A 74 10.57 -1.88 1.62
CA ASN A 74 10.48 -1.77 0.17
C ASN A 74 11.68 -2.49 -0.46
N THR A 75 11.40 -3.57 -1.18
CA THR A 75 12.41 -4.34 -1.93
C THR A 75 12.68 -3.74 -3.31
N ALA A 76 11.89 -2.75 -3.74
CA ALA A 76 12.08 -2.09 -5.03
C ALA A 76 13.31 -1.15 -5.01
N PRO A 77 14.13 -1.14 -6.07
CA PRO A 77 15.40 -0.41 -6.11
C PRO A 77 15.25 1.13 -6.22
N VAL A 78 14.05 1.65 -6.51
CA VAL A 78 13.83 3.10 -6.74
C VAL A 78 12.74 3.64 -5.80
N PRO A 79 12.96 4.80 -5.16
CA PRO A 79 11.91 5.50 -4.44
C PRO A 79 10.76 5.85 -5.39
N SER A 80 9.56 5.45 -5.03
CA SER A 80 8.34 5.73 -5.79
C SER A 80 7.44 6.69 -4.99
N PRO A 81 7.74 8.01 -5.01
CA PRO A 81 6.86 8.99 -4.41
C PRO A 81 5.54 9.07 -5.20
N VAL A 82 4.43 9.25 -4.50
CA VAL A 82 3.11 9.44 -5.11
C VAL A 82 3.04 10.87 -5.63
N THR A 83 3.00 11.05 -6.95
CA THR A 83 2.82 12.37 -7.56
C THR A 83 1.35 12.81 -7.54
N PRO A 84 1.05 14.12 -7.50
CA PRO A 84 -0.32 14.60 -7.67
C PRO A 84 -0.94 14.09 -8.98
N GLY A 85 -2.17 13.59 -8.93
CA GLY A 85 -2.85 12.98 -10.09
C GLY A 85 -2.64 11.48 -10.24
N SER A 86 -1.69 10.88 -9.49
CA SER A 86 -1.47 9.44 -9.50
C SER A 86 -2.61 8.65 -8.88
N ALA A 87 -2.82 7.44 -9.41
CA ALA A 87 -3.74 6.45 -8.84
C ALA A 87 -2.96 5.35 -8.12
N VAL A 88 -3.49 4.86 -7.00
CA VAL A 88 -2.83 3.85 -6.18
C VAL A 88 -3.73 2.64 -6.01
N ARG A 89 -3.20 1.44 -6.29
CA ARG A 89 -3.84 0.16 -6.01
C ARG A 89 -3.12 -0.53 -4.86
N LEU A 90 -3.82 -0.68 -3.73
CA LEU A 90 -3.36 -1.46 -2.59
C LEU A 90 -3.93 -2.88 -2.66
N SER A 91 -3.07 -3.88 -2.50
CA SER A 91 -3.46 -5.29 -2.37
C SER A 91 -2.92 -5.86 -1.08
N LEU A 92 -3.81 -6.41 -0.25
CA LEU A 92 -3.46 -7.05 1.02
C LEU A 92 -3.87 -8.51 0.98
N ALA A 93 -3.01 -9.39 1.50
CA ALA A 93 -3.26 -10.83 1.49
C ALA A 93 -3.13 -11.43 2.90
N LYS A 94 -4.08 -12.33 3.20
CA LYS A 94 -3.97 -13.29 4.30
C LYS A 94 -3.53 -14.62 3.71
N LEU A 95 -2.45 -15.19 4.20
CA LEU A 95 -1.92 -16.45 3.66
C LEU A 95 -2.73 -17.61 4.23
N LYS A 96 -2.99 -18.59 3.37
CA LYS A 96 -3.50 -19.90 3.78
C LYS A 96 -2.31 -20.80 4.12
N GLU A 97 -2.52 -21.76 5.01
CA GLU A 97 -1.52 -22.78 5.33
C GLU A 97 -0.96 -23.41 4.04
N GLY A 98 0.38 -23.45 3.93
CA GLY A 98 1.09 -24.01 2.77
C GLY A 98 1.34 -23.07 1.60
N VAL A 99 1.00 -21.78 1.69
CA VAL A 99 1.37 -20.76 0.69
C VAL A 99 2.37 -19.79 1.27
N GLU A 100 3.55 -19.70 0.65
CA GLU A 100 4.59 -18.73 1.01
C GLU A 100 4.21 -17.31 0.55
N ALA A 101 4.32 -16.34 1.46
CA ALA A 101 4.02 -14.92 1.22
C ALA A 101 4.72 -14.40 -0.03
N HIS A 102 6.00 -14.74 -0.13
CA HIS A 102 6.91 -14.29 -1.17
C HIS A 102 6.52 -14.80 -2.56
N GLN A 103 6.03 -16.04 -2.69
CA GLN A 103 5.64 -16.56 -4.00
C GLN A 103 4.33 -15.93 -4.52
N LEU A 104 3.38 -15.65 -3.61
CA LEU A 104 2.15 -14.94 -3.98
C LEU A 104 2.47 -13.49 -4.35
N ALA A 105 3.36 -12.86 -3.58
CA ALA A 105 3.92 -11.55 -3.84
C ALA A 105 4.53 -11.45 -5.23
N GLU A 106 5.45 -12.35 -5.55
CA GLU A 106 6.16 -12.37 -6.83
C GLU A 106 5.20 -12.58 -8.00
N LYS A 107 4.21 -13.46 -7.88
CA LYS A 107 3.21 -13.65 -8.95
C LYS A 107 2.34 -12.42 -9.14
N LEU A 108 1.90 -11.79 -8.05
CA LEU A 108 1.08 -10.59 -8.11
C LEU A 108 1.89 -9.40 -8.61
N ALA A 109 3.13 -9.25 -8.15
CA ALA A 109 4.09 -8.25 -8.58
C ALA A 109 4.46 -8.46 -10.04
N ALA A 110 4.76 -9.68 -10.50
CA ALA A 110 5.09 -9.97 -11.89
C ALA A 110 3.91 -9.70 -12.82
N ALA A 111 2.68 -10.04 -12.45
CA ALA A 111 1.50 -9.72 -13.26
C ALA A 111 1.16 -8.22 -13.23
N THR A 112 1.46 -7.52 -12.13
CA THR A 112 1.28 -6.06 -12.03
C THR A 112 2.41 -5.29 -12.70
N ALA A 113 3.64 -5.82 -12.70
CA ALA A 113 4.83 -5.28 -13.34
C ALA A 113 4.81 -5.57 -14.84
N ALA A 114 4.36 -6.74 -15.30
CA ALA A 114 4.16 -6.99 -16.72
C ALA A 114 3.07 -6.07 -17.32
N ALA A 115 2.01 -5.79 -16.56
CA ALA A 115 1.00 -4.79 -16.93
C ALA A 115 1.51 -3.34 -16.73
N GLY A 116 2.46 -3.16 -15.82
CA GLY A 116 3.01 -1.90 -15.36
C GLY A 116 4.18 -1.38 -16.20
N GLU A 117 5.13 -2.20 -16.64
CA GLU A 117 6.21 -1.85 -17.56
C GLU A 117 5.66 -1.48 -18.93
N ALA A 118 4.54 -2.10 -19.34
CA ALA A 118 3.81 -1.67 -20.52
C ALA A 118 3.16 -0.27 -20.36
N LYS A 119 3.02 0.25 -19.12
CA LYS A 119 2.21 1.44 -18.79
C LYS A 119 2.82 2.39 -17.73
N GLY A 120 4.11 2.28 -17.41
CA GLY A 120 4.82 3.13 -16.44
C GLY A 120 4.56 2.92 -14.94
N ALA A 121 3.91 1.84 -14.49
CA ALA A 121 3.53 1.69 -13.08
C ALA A 121 4.72 1.37 -12.15
N LYS A 122 4.79 2.03 -10.98
CA LYS A 122 5.79 1.79 -9.93
C LYS A 122 5.21 0.87 -8.85
N VAL A 123 5.89 -0.23 -8.55
CA VAL A 123 5.40 -1.26 -7.61
C VAL A 123 6.34 -1.40 -6.41
N SER A 124 5.77 -1.47 -5.21
CA SER A 124 6.44 -1.78 -3.95
C SER A 124 5.67 -2.89 -3.23
N PHE A 125 6.37 -3.86 -2.67
CA PHE A 125 5.75 -5.00 -1.99
C PHE A 125 6.66 -5.59 -0.92
N GLY A 126 6.07 -6.35 0.01
CA GLY A 126 6.84 -7.08 1.00
C GLY A 126 5.99 -7.75 2.07
N GLU A 127 6.68 -8.56 2.87
CA GLU A 127 6.11 -9.20 4.04
C GLU A 127 5.87 -8.18 5.16
N ASN A 128 4.72 -8.31 5.80
CA ASN A 128 4.32 -7.42 6.86
C ASN A 128 5.07 -7.72 8.16
N PHE A 129 5.79 -6.74 8.68
CA PHE A 129 6.47 -6.84 9.97
C PHE A 129 5.69 -6.21 11.14
N SER A 130 4.44 -5.77 10.92
CA SER A 130 3.55 -5.19 11.93
C SER A 130 2.30 -6.05 12.18
N PRO A 131 2.43 -7.34 12.56
CA PRO A 131 1.31 -8.27 12.62
C PRO A 131 0.23 -7.87 13.64
N ALA A 132 0.60 -7.22 14.74
CA ALA A 132 -0.32 -6.79 15.80
C ALA A 132 -1.38 -5.79 15.30
N ARG A 133 -1.08 -5.01 14.26
CA ARG A 133 -1.96 -3.96 13.71
C ARG A 133 -2.59 -4.34 12.36
N ALA A 134 -2.31 -5.55 11.87
CA ALA A 134 -2.61 -5.93 10.50
C ALA A 134 -3.88 -6.75 10.33
N LYS A 135 -4.64 -7.01 11.41
CA LYS A 135 -5.89 -7.80 11.37
C LYS A 135 -5.76 -9.13 10.60
N GLY A 136 -4.60 -9.77 10.70
CA GLY A 136 -4.26 -11.02 10.03
C GLY A 136 -3.74 -10.91 8.59
N TYR A 137 -3.56 -9.70 8.04
CA TYR A 137 -2.82 -9.50 6.79
C TYR A 137 -1.33 -9.71 7.03
N GLN A 138 -0.75 -10.59 6.22
CA GLN A 138 0.66 -11.00 6.33
C GLN A 138 1.50 -10.40 5.20
N PHE A 139 0.86 -9.92 4.13
CA PHE A 139 1.54 -9.42 2.95
C PHE A 139 0.82 -8.20 2.37
N GLY A 140 1.60 -7.24 1.86
CA GLY A 140 1.12 -6.03 1.21
C GLY A 140 1.84 -5.72 -0.10
N MET A 141 1.09 -5.18 -1.05
CA MET A 141 1.61 -4.63 -2.31
C MET A 141 0.92 -3.31 -2.63
N VAL A 142 1.70 -2.32 -3.03
CA VAL A 142 1.25 -1.02 -3.54
C VAL A 142 1.74 -0.88 -4.98
N ALA A 143 0.80 -0.65 -5.90
CA ALA A 143 1.09 -0.27 -7.28
C ALA A 143 0.61 1.16 -7.53
N MET A 144 1.50 2.01 -8.01
CA MET A 144 1.26 3.42 -8.33
C MET A 144 1.25 3.61 -9.83
N PHE A 145 0.22 4.29 -10.32
CA PHE A 145 0.00 4.63 -11.71
C PHE A 145 -0.01 6.16 -11.85
N ASP A 146 0.42 6.66 -13.00
CA ASP A 146 0.47 8.11 -13.24
C ASP A 146 -0.94 8.72 -13.37
N SER A 147 -1.96 7.91 -13.68
CA SER A 147 -3.36 8.35 -13.75
C SER A 147 -4.36 7.24 -13.41
N VAL A 148 -5.62 7.63 -13.19
CA VAL A 148 -6.74 6.68 -12.95
C VAL A 148 -7.04 5.86 -14.20
N GLU A 149 -6.86 6.44 -15.39
CA GLU A 149 -7.04 5.75 -16.67
C GLU A 149 -6.01 4.62 -16.81
N GLY A 150 -4.74 4.87 -16.48
CA GLY A 150 -3.71 3.83 -16.48
C GLY A 150 -4.04 2.66 -15.53
N LEU A 151 -4.65 2.97 -14.37
CA LEU A 151 -5.18 1.95 -13.46
C LEU A 151 -6.37 1.19 -14.08
N ASP A 152 -7.33 1.91 -14.68
CA ASP A 152 -8.54 1.34 -15.26
C ASP A 152 -8.26 0.42 -16.44
N GLU A 153 -7.24 0.71 -17.26
CA GLU A 153 -6.88 -0.16 -18.36
C GLU A 153 -6.27 -1.50 -17.89
N VAL A 154 -5.50 -1.51 -16.80
CA VAL A 154 -5.00 -2.74 -16.18
C VAL A 154 -6.14 -3.57 -15.59
N ASP A 155 -7.19 -2.90 -15.13
CA ASP A 155 -8.38 -3.52 -14.57
C ASP A 155 -9.37 -4.01 -15.65
N GLY A 156 -9.43 -3.35 -16.81
CA GLY A 156 -10.32 -3.68 -17.93
C GLY A 156 -9.88 -4.90 -18.75
N GLU A 157 -8.60 -5.25 -18.74
CA GLU A 157 -8.04 -6.31 -19.59
C GLU A 157 -8.35 -7.75 -19.14
N GLY A 158 -9.26 -7.95 -18.16
CA GLY A 158 -9.81 -9.27 -17.81
C GLY A 158 -8.80 -10.33 -17.36
N ARG A 159 -7.51 -9.98 -17.21
CA ARG A 159 -6.39 -10.90 -16.97
C ARG A 159 -6.29 -11.42 -15.54
N TRP A 160 -7.26 -11.07 -14.69
CA TRP A 160 -7.37 -11.50 -13.29
C TRP A 160 -8.61 -12.37 -13.03
N ARG A 161 -9.08 -13.13 -14.04
CA ARG A 161 -10.02 -14.21 -13.75
C ARG A 161 -9.33 -15.21 -12.81
N ARG A 162 -9.94 -15.40 -11.64
CA ARG A 162 -9.58 -16.41 -10.62
C ARG A 162 -9.12 -17.71 -11.29
N PRO A 163 -8.14 -18.45 -10.72
CA PRO A 163 -8.10 -19.88 -10.99
C PRO A 163 -9.47 -20.43 -10.59
N ARG A 164 -10.23 -20.88 -11.59
CA ARG A 164 -11.47 -21.62 -11.34
C ARG A 164 -11.07 -22.85 -10.53
N ARG A 165 -11.81 -23.06 -9.44
CA ARG A 165 -11.75 -24.29 -8.65
C ARG A 165 -11.92 -25.52 -9.54
#